data_AF-A0A964QX54-F1
#
_entry.id   AF-A0A964QX54-F1
#
_cell.length_a   1.000
_cell.length_b   1.000
_cell.length_c   1.000
_cell.angle_alpha   90.00
_cell.angle_beta   90.00
_cell.angle_gamma   90.00
#
_symmetry.space_group_name_H-M   'P 1'
#
loop_
_entity.id
_entity.type
_entity.pdbx_description
1 polymer ?
#
loop_
_entity_poly.entity_id
_entity_poly.type
_entity_poly.pdbx_seq_one_letter_code
_entity_poly.pdbx_strand_id
1 'polypeptide(L)'
;MKKILLGLIVLGIGGGVFLAAHRSTKLLRGETRVARESWMTQTQSVAHAQRAQIELVSRVRKLKQTLARSQAAAESALWSALKTNHARRFTPELRELLLEELGFNWRSAEEYIVVSKETLRDVSMPAVRRGKLSDLAATILAMTPEERGQVEAAIQRGQVEFKEWSLSHTERSEPKDDVVAQYTLTNDPAMSQSLSNTFAAGVFDALGTERAELLLNYASDWMRDIGVQGETTTMTVKRYLAGDEQHLNVQLQQAGGTSSQDVSPHFFPEVFRPLFPKGWVDLAKREGFELPKEFLEK
;
A
#
# COMPACT_ATOMS: atom_id res chain seq x y z
N MET A 1 -35.76 -29.76 -75.45
CA MET A 1 -35.45 -28.76 -74.40
C MET A 1 -35.50 -29.29 -72.96
N LYS A 2 -36.50 -30.08 -72.53
CA LYS A 2 -36.61 -30.55 -71.12
C LYS A 2 -35.43 -31.40 -70.61
N LYS A 3 -34.76 -32.19 -71.46
CA LYS A 3 -33.62 -33.05 -71.07
C LYS A 3 -32.32 -32.26 -70.79
N ILE A 4 -32.12 -31.12 -71.45
CA ILE A 4 -30.95 -30.26 -71.26
C ILE A 4 -31.04 -29.51 -69.92
N LEU A 5 -32.26 -29.07 -69.57
CA LEU A 5 -32.52 -28.41 -68.28
C LEU A 5 -32.23 -29.34 -67.09
N LEU A 6 -32.58 -30.62 -67.22
CA LEU A 6 -32.34 -31.62 -66.17
C LEU A 6 -30.84 -31.90 -65.97
N GLY A 7 -30.07 -31.94 -67.07
CA GLY A 7 -28.61 -32.08 -67.01
C GLY A 7 -27.92 -30.89 -66.33
N LEU A 8 -28.39 -29.66 -66.58
CA LEU A 8 -27.87 -28.46 -65.92
C LEU A 8 -28.18 -28.42 -64.41
N ILE A 9 -29.35 -28.92 -63.99
CA ILE A 9 -29.70 -29.01 -62.56
C ILE A 9 -28.83 -30.04 -61.85
N VAL A 10 -28.59 -31.21 -62.46
CA VAL A 10 -27.72 -32.25 -61.87
C VAL A 10 -26.26 -31.76 -61.78
N LEU A 11 -25.76 -31.05 -62.80
CA LEU A 11 -24.43 -30.44 -62.78
C LEU A 11 -24.32 -29.32 -61.73
N GLY A 12 -25.36 -28.49 -61.58
CA GLY A 12 -25.39 -27.43 -60.57
C GLY A 12 -25.37 -27.97 -59.13
N ILE A 13 -26.15 -29.01 -58.85
CA ILE A 13 -26.18 -29.67 -57.54
C ILE A 13 -24.85 -30.37 -57.25
N GLY A 14 -24.28 -31.09 -58.24
CA GLY A 14 -22.98 -31.76 -58.09
C GLY A 14 -21.82 -30.79 -57.84
N GLY A 15 -21.78 -29.66 -58.55
CA GLY A 15 -20.78 -28.62 -58.36
C GLY A 15 -20.87 -27.95 -56.98
N GLY A 16 -22.09 -27.71 -56.50
CA GLY A 16 -22.34 -27.14 -55.16
C GLY A 16 -21.84 -28.05 -54.03
N VAL A 17 -22.15 -29.35 -54.11
CA VAL A 17 -21.70 -30.34 -53.12
C VAL A 17 -20.18 -30.49 -53.14
N PHE A 18 -19.56 -30.50 -54.32
CA PHE A 18 -18.10 -30.59 -54.45
C PHE A 18 -17.38 -29.37 -53.87
N LEU A 19 -17.88 -28.16 -54.11
CA LEU A 19 -17.30 -26.93 -53.55
C LEU A 19 -17.47 -26.85 -52.03
N ALA A 20 -18.61 -27.29 -51.49
CA ALA A 20 -18.84 -27.38 -50.05
C ALA A 20 -17.90 -28.40 -49.40
N ALA A 21 -17.74 -29.59 -49.99
CA ALA A 21 -16.81 -30.61 -49.53
C ALA A 21 -15.35 -30.13 -49.59
N HIS A 22 -14.97 -29.42 -50.66
CA HIS A 22 -13.62 -28.87 -50.82
C HIS A 22 -13.30 -27.79 -49.77
N ARG A 23 -14.27 -26.91 -49.46
CA ARG A 23 -14.12 -25.90 -48.39
C ARG A 23 -14.03 -26.55 -47.01
N SER A 24 -14.88 -27.54 -46.72
CA SER A 24 -14.82 -28.30 -45.46
C SER A 24 -13.48 -29.02 -45.29
N THR A 25 -12.94 -29.63 -46.35
CA THR A 25 -11.63 -30.30 -46.30
C THR A 25 -10.49 -29.31 -46.05
N LYS A 26 -10.56 -28.10 -46.62
CA LYS A 26 -9.56 -27.04 -46.36
C LYS A 26 -9.60 -26.55 -44.91
N LEU A 27 -10.80 -26.36 -44.35
CA LEU A 27 -10.97 -25.96 -42.94
C LEU A 27 -10.45 -27.05 -41.99
N LEU A 28 -10.83 -28.31 -42.21
CA LEU A 28 -10.34 -29.45 -41.42
C LEU A 28 -8.81 -29.61 -41.50
N ARG A 29 -8.20 -29.36 -42.67
CA ARG A 29 -6.73 -29.35 -42.83
C ARG A 29 -6.07 -28.20 -42.06
N GLY A 30 -6.72 -27.04 -42.00
CA GLY A 30 -6.26 -25.91 -41.19
C GLY A 30 -6.29 -26.23 -39.70
N GLU A 31 -7.43 -26.72 -39.20
CA GLU A 31 -7.64 -27.08 -37.80
C GLU A 31 -6.69 -28.19 -37.33
N THR A 32 -6.51 -29.24 -38.16
CA THR A 32 -5.56 -30.33 -37.85
C THR A 32 -4.11 -29.85 -37.84
N ARG A 33 -3.74 -28.88 -38.68
CA ARG A 33 -2.40 -28.28 -38.65
C ARG A 33 -2.18 -27.45 -37.39
N VAL A 34 -3.14 -26.62 -37.01
CA VAL A 34 -3.09 -25.80 -35.78
C VAL A 34 -3.02 -26.70 -34.54
N ALA A 35 -3.85 -27.75 -34.48
CA ALA A 35 -3.82 -28.72 -33.39
C ALA A 35 -2.50 -29.50 -33.32
N ARG A 36 -1.88 -29.79 -34.46
CA ARG A 36 -0.56 -30.44 -34.51
C ARG A 36 0.55 -29.51 -34.05
N GLU A 37 0.51 -28.25 -34.47
CA GLU A 37 1.48 -27.22 -34.04
C GLU A 37 1.37 -26.99 -32.53
N SER A 38 0.16 -26.83 -31.98
CA SER A 38 -0.05 -26.68 -30.54
C SER A 38 0.40 -27.90 -29.73
N TRP A 39 0.11 -29.11 -30.22
CA TRP A 39 0.59 -30.36 -29.60
C TRP A 39 2.12 -30.44 -29.59
N MET A 40 2.80 -30.04 -30.67
CA MET A 40 4.25 -30.01 -30.72
C MET A 40 4.84 -28.98 -29.74
N THR A 41 4.26 -27.79 -29.65
CA THR A 41 4.70 -26.76 -28.67
C THR A 41 4.52 -27.24 -27.23
N GLN A 42 3.38 -27.87 -26.92
CA GLN A 42 3.11 -28.42 -25.59
C GLN A 42 4.05 -29.59 -25.26
N THR A 43 4.37 -30.44 -26.24
CA THR A 43 5.34 -31.53 -26.04
C THR A 43 6.75 -30.98 -25.79
N GLN A 44 7.13 -29.91 -26.51
CA GLN A 44 8.42 -29.25 -26.30
C GLN A 44 8.51 -28.59 -24.92
N SER A 45 7.45 -27.94 -24.44
CA SER A 45 7.46 -27.31 -23.11
C SER A 45 7.57 -28.34 -21.99
N VAL A 46 6.89 -29.49 -22.13
CA VAL A 46 7.01 -30.61 -21.17
C VAL A 46 8.43 -31.19 -21.19
N ALA A 47 9.03 -31.38 -22.36
CA ALA A 47 10.42 -31.84 -22.46
C ALA A 47 11.41 -30.85 -21.83
N HIS A 48 11.18 -29.54 -21.98
CA HIS A 48 11.97 -28.50 -21.30
C HIS A 48 11.79 -28.55 -19.78
N ALA A 49 10.56 -28.67 -19.29
CA ALA A 49 10.28 -28.78 -17.86
C ALA A 49 10.92 -30.02 -17.25
N GLN A 50 10.89 -31.17 -17.94
CA GLN A 50 11.54 -32.40 -17.49
C GLN A 50 13.07 -32.24 -17.43
N ARG A 51 13.70 -31.59 -18.42
CA ARG A 51 15.15 -31.30 -18.38
C ARG A 51 15.50 -30.39 -17.22
N ALA A 52 14.73 -29.31 -17.02
CA ALA A 52 14.91 -28.41 -15.89
C ALA A 52 14.75 -29.15 -14.55
N GLN A 53 13.78 -30.06 -14.44
CA GLN A 53 13.60 -30.89 -13.25
C GLN A 53 14.80 -31.82 -13.00
N ILE A 54 15.31 -32.51 -14.03
CA ILE A 54 16.49 -33.37 -13.91
C ILE A 54 17.71 -32.55 -13.49
N GLU A 55 17.89 -31.36 -14.09
CA GLU A 55 18.96 -30.45 -13.72
C GLU A 55 18.83 -30.00 -12.27
N LEU A 56 17.64 -29.59 -11.83
CA LEU A 56 17.39 -29.15 -10.46
C LEU A 56 17.65 -30.30 -9.46
N VAL A 57 17.19 -31.51 -9.76
CA VAL A 57 17.46 -32.71 -8.94
C VAL A 57 18.96 -32.98 -8.87
N SER A 58 19.69 -32.80 -9.97
CA SER A 58 21.15 -32.98 -9.99
C SER A 58 21.86 -31.91 -9.16
N ARG A 59 21.42 -30.64 -9.23
CA ARG A 59 21.94 -29.53 -8.42
C ARG A 59 21.63 -29.75 -6.94
N VAL A 60 20.42 -30.18 -6.59
CA VAL A 60 20.04 -30.53 -5.22
C VAL A 60 20.88 -31.69 -4.71
N ARG A 61 21.12 -32.73 -5.52
CA ARG A 61 21.99 -33.86 -5.13
C ARG A 61 23.43 -33.40 -4.91
N LYS A 62 23.97 -32.56 -5.80
CA LYS A 62 25.31 -31.99 -5.68
C LYS A 62 25.44 -31.11 -4.44
N LEU A 63 24.48 -30.21 -4.21
CA LEU A 63 24.41 -29.38 -3.00
C LEU A 63 24.31 -30.22 -1.74
N LYS A 64 23.49 -31.27 -1.72
CA LYS A 64 23.41 -32.22 -0.59
C LYS A 64 24.73 -32.93 -0.34
N GLN A 65 25.45 -33.34 -1.39
CA GLN A 65 26.79 -33.94 -1.25
C GLN A 65 27.83 -32.93 -0.76
N THR A 66 27.77 -31.68 -1.23
CA THR A 66 28.62 -30.58 -0.75
C THR A 66 28.33 -30.27 0.72
N LEU A 67 27.06 -30.20 1.11
CA LEU A 67 26.63 -30.06 2.51
C LEU A 67 27.09 -31.23 3.37
N ALA A 68 26.91 -32.47 2.93
CA ALA A 68 27.36 -33.65 3.66
C ALA A 68 28.90 -33.70 3.84
N ARG A 69 29.67 -33.15 2.88
CA ARG A 69 31.12 -32.97 3.01
C ARG A 69 31.50 -31.79 3.92
N SER A 70 30.69 -30.74 3.94
CA SER A 70 30.87 -29.56 4.81
C SER A 70 30.49 -29.84 6.27
N GLN A 71 29.60 -30.82 6.52
CA GLN A 71 29.12 -31.17 7.86
C GLN A 71 30.17 -31.84 8.75
N ALA A 72 31.36 -32.15 8.22
CA ALA A 72 32.52 -32.56 9.02
C ALA A 72 33.22 -31.37 9.71
N ALA A 73 32.87 -30.13 9.38
CA ALA A 73 33.36 -28.93 10.05
C ALA A 73 32.27 -28.40 11.00
N ALA A 74 32.49 -28.64 12.29
CA ALA A 74 31.80 -28.07 13.45
C ALA A 74 30.26 -28.29 13.53
N GLU A 75 29.86 -29.35 14.23
CA GLU A 75 28.62 -29.30 15.03
C GLU A 75 28.79 -28.22 16.12
N SER A 76 28.57 -26.96 15.76
CA SER A 76 28.52 -25.87 16.73
C SER A 76 27.33 -26.10 17.67
N ALA A 77 27.47 -25.71 18.94
CA ALA A 77 26.40 -25.79 19.94
C ALA A 77 25.06 -25.18 19.45
N LEU A 78 25.13 -24.30 18.45
CA LEU A 78 24.04 -23.64 17.76
C LEU A 78 23.14 -24.60 16.95
N TRP A 79 23.73 -25.61 16.29
CA TRP A 79 22.97 -26.64 15.56
C TRP A 79 22.19 -27.56 16.50
N SER A 80 22.74 -27.83 17.68
CA SER A 80 22.04 -28.57 18.74
C SER A 80 20.90 -27.74 19.35
N ALA A 81 21.05 -26.42 19.45
CA ALA A 81 19.98 -25.50 19.86
C ALA A 81 18.86 -25.39 18.82
N LEU A 82 19.19 -25.39 17.52
CA LEU A 82 18.22 -25.42 16.40
C LEU A 82 17.41 -26.72 16.31
N LYS A 83 18.00 -27.86 16.66
CA LYS A 83 17.30 -29.15 16.69
C LYS A 83 16.32 -29.27 17.85
N THR A 84 16.57 -28.58 18.96
CA THR A 84 15.81 -28.73 20.22
C THR A 84 14.78 -27.62 20.43
N ASN A 85 14.99 -26.43 19.84
CA ASN A 85 14.06 -25.32 19.91
C ASN A 85 13.57 -24.90 18.53
N HIS A 86 12.25 -24.78 18.37
CA HIS A 86 11.69 -24.05 17.22
C HIS A 86 12.27 -22.63 17.22
N ALA A 87 12.67 -22.13 16.04
CA ALA A 87 13.33 -20.83 15.87
C ALA A 87 12.61 -19.62 16.51
N ARG A 88 11.34 -19.77 16.89
CA ARG A 88 10.54 -18.80 17.65
C ARG A 88 10.88 -18.73 19.16
N ARG A 89 11.70 -19.64 19.70
CA ARG A 89 12.06 -19.69 21.14
C ARG A 89 13.51 -19.33 21.42
N PHE A 90 14.23 -18.79 20.43
CA PHE A 90 15.58 -18.28 20.70
C PHE A 90 15.50 -17.00 21.52
N THR A 91 16.41 -16.87 22.48
CA THR A 91 16.65 -15.56 23.12
C THR A 91 17.21 -14.59 22.06
N PRO A 92 17.05 -13.27 22.25
CA PRO A 92 17.55 -12.28 21.30
C PRO A 92 19.03 -12.48 20.92
N GLU A 93 19.86 -12.84 21.90
CA GLU A 93 21.31 -13.03 21.74
C GLU A 93 21.63 -14.26 20.88
N LEU A 94 20.91 -15.36 21.07
CA LEU A 94 21.05 -16.58 20.27
C LEU A 94 20.59 -16.39 18.83
N ARG A 95 19.60 -15.51 18.62
CA ARG A 95 19.10 -15.15 17.30
C ARG A 95 20.10 -14.28 16.54
N GLU A 96 20.73 -13.31 17.22
CA GLU A 96 21.81 -12.51 16.64
C GLU A 96 23.03 -13.37 16.28
N LEU A 97 23.45 -14.27 17.18
CA LEU A 97 24.56 -15.19 16.93
C LEU A 97 24.27 -16.14 15.75
N LEU A 98 23.02 -16.61 15.62
CA LEU A 98 22.58 -17.42 14.47
C LEU A 98 22.61 -16.62 13.17
N LEU A 99 22.15 -15.37 13.19
CA LEU A 99 22.19 -14.50 12.02
C LEU A 99 23.63 -14.21 11.60
N GLU A 100 24.52 -13.92 12.55
CA GLU A 100 25.95 -13.73 12.31
C GLU A 100 26.62 -14.97 11.69
N GLU A 101 26.36 -16.17 12.23
CA GLU A 101 26.86 -17.45 11.69
C GLU A 101 26.31 -17.77 10.29
N LEU A 102 25.09 -17.32 9.98
CA LEU A 102 24.49 -17.42 8.64
C LEU A 102 25.00 -16.34 7.66
N GLY A 103 25.95 -15.50 8.08
CA GLY A 103 26.53 -14.43 7.28
C GLY A 103 25.71 -13.13 7.29
N PHE A 104 24.66 -13.04 8.11
CA PHE A 104 23.84 -11.85 8.33
C PHE A 104 24.35 -11.07 9.57
N ASN A 105 25.59 -10.63 9.54
CA ASN A 105 26.07 -9.67 10.54
C ASN A 105 25.69 -8.24 10.12
N TRP A 106 25.68 -7.27 11.05
CA TRP A 106 25.38 -5.87 10.76
C TRP A 106 26.38 -5.21 9.78
N ARG A 107 27.45 -5.92 9.40
CA ARG A 107 28.47 -5.54 8.42
C ARG A 107 28.34 -6.28 7.07
N SER A 108 27.28 -7.04 6.85
CA SER A 108 27.21 -8.01 5.73
C SER A 108 26.90 -7.39 4.37
N ALA A 109 26.57 -6.10 4.32
CA ALA A 109 26.56 -5.31 3.09
C ALA A 109 26.91 -3.85 3.40
N GLU A 110 27.76 -3.22 2.58
CA GLU A 110 28.08 -1.78 2.69
C GLU A 110 26.84 -0.88 2.48
N GLU A 111 25.77 -1.43 1.90
CA GLU A 111 24.58 -0.69 1.48
C GLU A 111 23.29 -1.02 2.27
N TYR A 112 23.25 -2.10 3.06
CA TYR A 112 22.02 -2.54 3.74
C TYR A 112 22.27 -3.15 5.13
N ILE A 113 21.34 -2.91 6.06
CA ILE A 113 21.32 -3.54 7.39
C ILE A 113 20.20 -4.58 7.41
N VAL A 114 20.54 -5.81 7.79
CA VAL A 114 19.55 -6.87 8.00
C VAL A 114 19.04 -6.77 9.43
N VAL A 115 17.75 -6.45 9.57
CA VAL A 115 17.06 -6.36 10.86
C VAL A 115 15.97 -7.42 10.95
N SER A 116 15.64 -7.82 12.18
CA SER A 116 14.53 -8.74 12.39
C SER A 116 13.19 -8.06 12.07
N LYS A 117 12.19 -8.83 11.61
CA LYS A 117 10.83 -8.30 11.39
C LYS A 117 10.21 -7.68 12.65
N GLU A 118 10.62 -8.15 13.82
CA GLU A 118 10.17 -7.66 15.13
C GLU A 118 10.77 -6.28 15.40
N THR A 119 12.07 -6.12 15.17
CA THR A 119 12.75 -4.82 15.27
C THR A 119 12.11 -3.77 14.36
N LEU A 120 11.72 -4.14 13.13
CA LEU A 120 11.02 -3.20 12.24
C LEU A 120 9.68 -2.72 12.80
N ARG A 121 8.93 -3.58 13.53
CA ARG A 121 7.64 -3.17 14.12
C ARG A 121 7.80 -2.06 15.15
N ASP A 122 8.94 -2.01 15.83
CA ASP A 122 9.24 -1.04 16.88
C ASP A 122 9.91 0.25 16.34
N VAL A 123 10.30 0.28 15.06
CA VAL A 123 10.82 1.50 14.44
C VAL A 123 9.65 2.42 14.12
N SER A 124 9.49 3.50 14.90
CA SER A 124 8.57 4.57 14.56
C SER A 124 9.09 5.33 13.33
N MET A 125 8.31 5.31 12.25
CA MET A 125 8.55 6.15 11.08
C MET A 125 7.23 6.73 10.58
N PRO A 126 7.21 7.99 10.14
CA PRO A 126 6.03 8.58 9.52
C PRO A 126 5.93 8.07 8.08
N ALA A 127 5.11 7.05 7.86
CA ALA A 127 4.93 6.48 6.54
C ALA A 127 4.20 7.42 5.58
N VAL A 128 3.25 8.19 6.10
CA VAL A 128 2.50 9.15 5.31
C VAL A 128 2.73 10.55 5.88
N ARG A 129 3.19 11.48 5.04
CA ARG A 129 3.36 12.89 5.40
C ARG A 129 2.63 13.76 4.39
N ARG A 130 1.77 14.64 4.89
CA ARG A 130 0.97 15.57 4.04
C ARG A 130 0.21 14.84 2.93
N GLY A 131 -0.31 13.64 3.23
CA GLY A 131 -1.05 12.84 2.25
C GLY A 131 -0.23 12.10 1.22
N LYS A 132 1.09 12.01 1.40
CA LYS A 132 1.98 11.28 0.48
C LYS A 132 2.77 10.22 1.23
N LEU A 133 2.93 9.07 0.57
CA LEU A 133 3.83 8.04 1.04
C LEU A 133 5.26 8.61 1.07
N SER A 134 5.96 8.41 2.19
CA SER A 134 7.35 8.85 2.32
C SER A 134 8.27 7.91 1.54
N ASP A 135 9.32 8.48 0.94
CA ASP A 135 10.32 7.68 0.22
C ASP A 135 10.98 6.66 1.14
N LEU A 136 11.20 7.02 2.41
CA LEU A 136 11.73 6.11 3.42
C LEU A 136 10.84 4.87 3.63
N ALA A 137 9.52 5.05 3.75
CA ALA A 137 8.60 3.93 3.91
C ALA A 137 8.56 3.05 2.65
N ALA A 138 8.57 3.66 1.47
CA ALA A 138 8.65 2.93 0.21
C ALA A 138 9.94 2.10 0.10
N THR A 139 11.09 2.67 0.51
CA THR A 139 12.38 1.97 0.52
C THR A 139 12.42 0.84 1.53
N ILE A 140 11.99 1.06 2.78
CA ILE A 140 12.02 0.04 3.84
C ILE A 140 11.11 -1.14 3.50
N LEU A 141 9.94 -0.87 2.89
CA LEU A 141 9.01 -1.91 2.46
C LEU A 141 9.37 -2.52 1.10
N ALA A 142 10.50 -2.11 0.51
CA ALA A 142 10.99 -2.54 -0.79
C ALA A 142 9.88 -2.52 -1.87
N MET A 143 9.11 -1.44 -1.91
CA MET A 143 7.98 -1.31 -2.82
C MET A 143 8.46 -1.20 -4.26
N THR A 144 7.83 -1.94 -5.17
CA THR A 144 7.98 -1.65 -6.61
C THR A 144 7.29 -0.33 -6.97
N PRO A 145 7.61 0.30 -8.12
CA PRO A 145 6.91 1.49 -8.58
C PRO A 145 5.39 1.29 -8.69
N GLU A 146 4.95 0.10 -9.10
CA GLU A 146 3.54 -0.26 -9.23
C GLU A 146 2.87 -0.35 -7.86
N GLU A 147 3.49 -1.06 -6.90
CA GLU A 147 3.00 -1.18 -5.53
C GLU A 147 2.90 0.20 -4.86
N ARG A 148 3.94 1.04 -5.03
CA ARG A 148 3.94 2.42 -4.54
C ARG A 148 2.77 3.21 -5.11
N GLY A 149 2.54 3.13 -6.43
CA GLY A 149 1.43 3.83 -7.09
C GLY A 149 0.06 3.39 -6.56
N GLN A 150 -0.13 2.10 -6.27
CA GLN A 150 -1.37 1.59 -5.69
C GLN A 150 -1.59 2.08 -4.27
N VAL A 151 -0.55 2.07 -3.43
CA VAL A 151 -0.62 2.61 -2.06
C VAL A 151 -0.90 4.12 -2.07
N GLU A 152 -0.21 4.90 -2.90
CA GLU A 152 -0.46 6.33 -3.04
C GLU A 152 -1.90 6.62 -3.52
N ALA A 153 -2.43 5.80 -4.44
CA ALA A 153 -3.83 5.90 -4.86
C ALA A 153 -4.82 5.59 -3.72
N ALA A 154 -4.51 4.61 -2.86
CA ALA A 154 -5.32 4.30 -1.68
C ALA A 154 -5.31 5.46 -0.66
N ILE A 155 -4.15 6.05 -0.40
CA ILE A 155 -4.01 7.25 0.44
C ILE A 155 -4.88 8.37 -0.13
N GLN A 156 -4.72 8.67 -1.42
CA GLN A 156 -5.43 9.78 -2.06
C GLN A 156 -6.95 9.58 -2.08
N ARG A 157 -7.42 8.34 -2.28
CA ARG A 157 -8.85 8.01 -2.16
C ARG A 157 -9.37 8.33 -0.76
N GLY A 158 -8.69 7.86 0.28
CA GLY A 158 -9.06 8.16 1.66
C GLY A 158 -9.09 9.67 1.96
N GLN A 159 -8.15 10.43 1.41
CA GLN A 159 -8.15 11.90 1.55
C GLN A 159 -9.33 12.57 0.84
N VAL A 160 -9.70 12.11 -0.35
CA VAL A 160 -10.84 12.65 -1.10
C VAL A 160 -12.14 12.36 -0.36
N GLU A 161 -12.35 11.12 0.05
CA GLU A 161 -13.55 10.72 0.80
C GLU A 161 -13.65 11.47 2.14
N PHE A 162 -12.53 11.59 2.88
CA PHE A 162 -12.48 12.39 4.11
C PHE A 162 -12.79 13.87 3.86
N LYS A 163 -12.26 14.45 2.78
CA LYS A 163 -12.53 15.84 2.42
C LYS A 163 -14.02 16.07 2.14
N GLU A 164 -14.65 15.20 1.37
CA GLU A 164 -16.08 15.31 1.05
C GLU A 164 -16.95 15.19 2.31
N TRP A 165 -16.60 14.24 3.19
CA TRP A 165 -17.30 14.06 4.45
C TRP A 165 -17.10 15.27 5.39
N SER A 166 -15.86 15.73 5.59
CA SER A 166 -15.58 16.84 6.51
C SER A 166 -16.26 18.14 6.10
N LEU A 167 -16.34 18.43 4.79
CA LEU A 167 -17.06 19.60 4.29
C LEU A 167 -18.56 19.57 4.61
N SER A 168 -19.18 18.39 4.70
CA SER A 168 -20.61 18.23 4.97
C SER A 168 -20.93 18.01 6.46
N HIS A 169 -19.96 17.60 7.28
CA HIS A 169 -20.16 17.23 8.68
C HIS A 169 -19.47 18.16 9.68
N THR A 170 -18.83 19.24 9.21
CA THR A 170 -18.29 20.25 10.11
C THR A 170 -19.35 21.27 10.49
N GLU A 171 -19.56 21.44 11.78
CA GLU A 171 -20.41 22.47 12.35
C GLU A 171 -19.58 23.73 12.66
N ARG A 172 -20.08 24.89 12.25
CA ARG A 172 -19.52 26.20 12.63
C ARG A 172 -20.40 26.80 13.73
N SER A 173 -19.77 27.20 14.82
CA SER A 173 -20.43 28.01 15.85
C SER A 173 -20.14 29.49 15.61
N GLU A 174 -21.13 30.35 15.89
CA GLU A 174 -20.94 31.79 15.74
C GLU A 174 -19.93 32.33 16.75
N PRO A 175 -19.09 33.31 16.37
CA PRO A 175 -18.16 33.99 17.26
C PRO A 175 -18.89 34.58 18.49
N LYS A 176 -18.25 34.48 19.66
CA LYS A 176 -18.78 35.03 20.92
C LYS A 176 -17.64 35.40 21.87
N ASP A 177 -17.76 36.56 22.49
CA ASP A 177 -16.79 37.09 23.46
C ASP A 177 -15.36 37.16 22.86
N ASP A 178 -14.43 36.36 23.36
CA ASP A 178 -13.05 36.25 22.90
C ASP A 178 -12.86 35.25 21.75
N VAL A 179 -13.86 34.40 21.47
CA VAL A 179 -13.82 33.39 20.42
C VAL A 179 -14.07 34.03 19.06
N VAL A 180 -13.09 33.93 18.16
CA VAL A 180 -13.19 34.45 16.77
C VAL A 180 -13.61 33.39 15.76
N ALA A 181 -13.39 32.12 16.07
CA ALA A 181 -13.76 31.02 15.20
C ALA A 181 -13.92 29.76 16.03
N GLN A 182 -14.96 28.97 15.75
CA GLN A 182 -15.12 27.66 16.35
C GLN A 182 -15.72 26.69 15.33
N TYR A 183 -15.03 25.56 15.16
CA TYR A 183 -15.37 24.51 14.22
C TYR A 183 -15.35 23.17 14.93
N THR A 184 -16.43 22.41 14.81
CA THR A 184 -16.58 21.08 15.39
C THR A 184 -16.80 20.06 14.31
N LEU A 185 -15.95 19.04 14.29
CA LEU A 185 -16.10 17.86 13.45
C LEU A 185 -16.61 16.73 14.34
N THR A 186 -17.88 16.38 14.18
CA THR A 186 -18.54 15.39 15.03
C THR A 186 -18.04 13.98 14.72
N ASN A 187 -17.88 13.16 15.76
CA ASN A 187 -17.56 11.74 15.59
C ASN A 187 -18.59 11.03 14.70
N ASP A 188 -18.09 10.34 13.68
CA ASP A 188 -18.83 9.36 12.90
C ASP A 188 -18.04 8.03 12.83
N PRO A 189 -18.38 7.06 13.71
CA PRO A 189 -17.70 5.77 13.74
C PRO A 189 -17.88 4.98 12.43
N ALA A 190 -19.00 5.16 11.72
CA ALA A 190 -19.27 4.43 10.50
C ALA A 190 -18.37 4.93 9.36
N MET A 191 -18.23 6.26 9.24
CA MET A 191 -17.28 6.86 8.31
C MET A 191 -15.84 6.44 8.66
N SER A 192 -15.44 6.59 9.93
CA SER A 192 -14.10 6.24 10.42
C SER A 192 -13.71 4.81 10.04
N GLN A 193 -14.62 3.86 10.31
CA GLN A 193 -14.43 2.46 9.98
C GLN A 193 -14.38 2.25 8.46
N SER A 194 -15.23 2.93 7.69
CA SER A 194 -15.25 2.83 6.23
C SER A 194 -13.95 3.30 5.59
N LEU A 195 -13.45 4.47 5.99
CA LEU A 195 -12.17 5.00 5.51
C LEU A 195 -11.00 4.09 5.89
N SER A 196 -10.95 3.66 7.16
CA SER A 196 -9.90 2.77 7.66
C SER A 196 -9.89 1.44 6.90
N ASN A 197 -11.06 0.83 6.69
CA ASN A 197 -11.19 -0.44 5.97
C ASN A 197 -10.82 -0.29 4.50
N THR A 198 -11.25 0.79 3.85
CA THR A 198 -10.97 1.05 2.43
C THR A 198 -9.48 1.28 2.21
N PHE A 199 -8.84 2.06 3.08
CA PHE A 199 -7.40 2.26 3.06
C PHE A 199 -6.64 0.95 3.32
N ALA A 200 -7.03 0.21 4.37
CA ALA A 200 -6.41 -1.07 4.70
C ALA A 200 -6.53 -2.07 3.54
N ALA A 201 -7.71 -2.23 2.95
CA ALA A 201 -7.93 -3.12 1.81
C ALA A 201 -7.01 -2.77 0.64
N GLY A 202 -6.93 -1.48 0.27
CA GLY A 202 -6.05 -1.03 -0.81
C GLY A 202 -4.56 -1.29 -0.53
N VAL A 203 -4.14 -1.17 0.73
CA VAL A 203 -2.77 -1.49 1.15
C VAL A 203 -2.49 -2.99 1.15
N PHE A 204 -3.44 -3.81 1.62
CA PHE A 204 -3.32 -5.28 1.59
C PHE A 204 -3.25 -5.82 0.17
N ASP A 205 -4.08 -5.29 -0.73
CA ASP A 205 -4.10 -5.67 -2.14
C ASP A 205 -2.76 -5.36 -2.83
N ALA A 206 -2.13 -4.23 -2.47
CA ALA A 206 -0.87 -3.81 -3.07
C ALA A 206 0.36 -4.55 -2.52
N LEU A 207 0.45 -4.73 -1.19
CA LEU A 207 1.69 -5.15 -0.54
C LEU A 207 1.69 -6.60 -0.04
N GLY A 208 0.50 -7.22 0.03
CA GLY A 208 0.29 -8.47 0.74
C GLY A 208 0.35 -8.30 2.26
N THR A 209 -0.02 -9.36 2.99
CA THR A 209 -0.31 -9.29 4.44
C THR A 209 0.83 -8.72 5.28
N GLU A 210 2.05 -9.24 5.15
CA GLU A 210 3.13 -8.89 6.08
C GLU A 210 3.60 -7.43 5.95
N ARG A 211 3.74 -6.93 4.72
CA ARG A 211 4.17 -5.55 4.45
C ARG A 211 3.05 -4.55 4.70
N ALA A 212 1.80 -4.94 4.43
CA ALA A 212 0.63 -4.14 4.72
C ALA A 212 0.48 -3.88 6.23
N GLU A 213 0.62 -4.92 7.07
CA GLU A 213 0.58 -4.76 8.53
C GLU A 213 1.60 -3.72 9.04
N LEU A 214 2.83 -3.77 8.53
CA LEU A 214 3.87 -2.79 8.87
C LEU A 214 3.48 -1.38 8.44
N LEU A 215 3.02 -1.21 7.19
CA LEU A 215 2.62 0.10 6.69
C LEU A 215 1.45 0.69 7.49
N LEU A 216 0.44 -0.12 7.80
CA LEU A 216 -0.74 0.33 8.56
C LEU A 216 -0.36 0.78 9.97
N ASN A 217 0.59 0.10 10.61
CA ASN A 217 1.14 0.54 11.90
C ASN A 217 1.80 1.93 11.76
N TYR A 218 2.63 2.13 10.75
CA TYR A 218 3.32 3.41 10.49
C TYR A 218 2.38 4.54 10.01
N ALA A 219 1.24 4.19 9.41
CA ALA A 219 0.26 5.15 8.92
C ALA A 219 -0.79 5.52 9.99
N SER A 220 -0.76 4.87 11.16
CA SER A 220 -1.74 5.07 12.24
C SER A 220 -1.77 6.53 12.74
N ASP A 221 -0.60 7.14 12.93
CA ASP A 221 -0.48 8.55 13.30
C ASP A 221 -1.10 9.47 12.25
N TRP A 222 -0.84 9.21 10.97
CA TRP A 222 -1.44 9.98 9.88
C TRP A 222 -2.97 9.86 9.88
N MET A 223 -3.51 8.63 10.02
CA MET A 223 -4.96 8.42 10.09
C MET A 223 -5.58 9.16 11.28
N ARG A 224 -4.90 9.21 12.43
CA ARG A 224 -5.31 10.03 13.57
C ARG A 224 -5.29 11.52 13.23
N ASP A 225 -4.21 12.00 12.63
CA ASP A 225 -4.01 13.43 12.32
C ASP A 225 -5.06 13.96 11.33
N ILE A 226 -5.46 13.15 10.35
CA ILE A 226 -6.55 13.50 9.44
C ILE A 226 -7.94 13.22 10.02
N GLY A 227 -8.07 12.85 11.29
CA GLY A 227 -9.36 12.69 11.98
C GLY A 227 -10.13 11.40 11.65
N VAL A 228 -9.46 10.40 11.07
CA VAL A 228 -10.10 9.11 10.73
C VAL A 228 -10.37 8.25 11.96
N GLN A 229 -9.81 8.55 13.13
CA GLN A 229 -10.03 7.73 14.35
C GLN A 229 -11.40 7.90 15.03
N GLY A 230 -12.33 8.65 14.42
CA GLY A 230 -13.70 8.74 14.95
C GLY A 230 -13.74 9.44 16.31
N GLU A 231 -12.98 10.51 16.47
CA GLU A 231 -13.06 11.36 17.66
C GLU A 231 -13.66 12.71 17.27
N THR A 232 -14.62 13.19 18.08
CA THR A 232 -15.12 14.56 17.92
C THR A 232 -13.95 15.50 18.16
N THR A 233 -13.62 16.29 17.13
CA THR A 233 -12.54 17.27 17.22
C THR A 233 -13.11 18.66 17.11
N THR A 234 -12.83 19.51 18.09
CA THR A 234 -13.23 20.93 18.06
C THR A 234 -12.00 21.82 18.03
N MET A 235 -11.93 22.71 17.04
CA MET A 235 -10.96 23.79 16.98
C MET A 235 -11.65 25.09 17.39
N THR A 236 -11.10 25.74 18.42
CA THR A 236 -11.54 27.06 18.88
C THR A 236 -10.37 28.03 18.77
N VAL A 237 -10.56 29.14 18.07
CA VAL A 237 -9.58 30.22 17.98
C VAL A 237 -10.06 31.37 18.85
N LYS A 238 -9.21 31.83 19.76
CA LYS A 238 -9.52 32.88 20.73
C LYS A 238 -8.52 34.02 20.65
N ARG A 239 -9.01 35.25 20.85
CA ARG A 239 -8.18 36.43 21.10
C ARG A 239 -7.80 36.47 22.58
N TYR A 240 -6.56 36.81 22.88
CA TYR A 240 -6.14 37.13 24.23
C TYR A 240 -5.14 38.29 24.22
N LEU A 241 -4.97 38.94 25.36
CA LEU A 241 -4.01 40.02 25.56
C LEU A 241 -2.77 39.47 26.26
N ALA A 242 -1.59 39.75 25.71
CA ALA A 242 -0.31 39.53 26.37
C ALA A 242 0.41 40.88 26.50
N GLY A 243 0.22 41.54 27.66
CA GLY A 243 0.58 42.95 27.80
C GLY A 243 -0.35 43.84 26.98
N ASP A 244 0.23 44.69 26.12
CA ASP A 244 -0.51 45.62 25.24
C ASP A 244 -0.76 45.05 23.84
N GLU A 245 -0.26 43.84 23.54
CA GLU A 245 -0.41 43.20 22.24
C GLU A 245 -1.56 42.18 22.23
N GLN A 246 -2.30 42.16 21.13
CA GLN A 246 -3.36 41.19 20.88
C GLN A 246 -2.79 39.96 20.17
N HIS A 247 -3.02 38.79 20.78
CA HIS A 247 -2.57 37.50 20.26
C HIS A 247 -3.76 36.59 19.96
N LEU A 248 -3.48 35.53 19.20
CA LEU A 248 -4.44 34.48 18.88
C LEU A 248 -3.93 33.14 19.41
N ASN A 249 -4.80 32.43 20.13
CA ASN A 249 -4.56 31.08 20.58
C ASN A 249 -5.51 30.13 19.86
N VAL A 250 -5.00 28.97 19.46
CA VAL A 250 -5.83 27.85 19.02
C VAL A 250 -5.91 26.82 20.13
N GLN A 251 -7.14 26.45 20.49
CA GLN A 251 -7.46 25.36 21.38
C GLN A 251 -8.04 24.20 20.55
N LEU A 252 -7.42 23.04 20.63
CA LEU A 252 -7.92 21.79 20.05
C LEU A 252 -8.43 20.88 21.16
N GLN A 253 -9.70 20.51 21.06
CA GLN A 253 -10.33 19.54 21.96
C GLN A 253 -10.59 18.25 21.21
N GLN A 254 -10.03 17.14 21.72
CA GLN A 254 -10.14 15.78 21.19
C GLN A 254 -10.47 14.82 22.34
N ALA A 255 -10.77 13.54 22.06
CA ALA A 255 -11.19 12.61 23.13
C ALA A 255 -10.06 12.35 24.14
N GLY A 256 -8.80 12.45 23.72
CA GLY A 256 -7.61 12.31 24.56
C GLY A 256 -7.24 13.54 25.39
N GLY A 257 -7.90 14.69 25.20
CA GLY A 257 -7.61 15.90 25.98
C GLY A 257 -7.78 17.20 25.20
N THR A 258 -7.31 18.28 25.82
CA THR A 258 -7.27 19.61 25.22
C THR A 258 -5.83 20.04 25.06
N SER A 259 -5.43 20.42 23.85
CA SER A 259 -4.17 21.11 23.60
C SER A 259 -4.46 22.58 23.24
N SER A 260 -3.52 23.46 23.59
CA SER A 260 -3.62 24.88 23.31
C SER A 260 -2.23 25.40 22.96
N GLN A 261 -2.16 26.23 21.92
CA GLN A 261 -0.93 26.87 21.49
C GLN A 261 -1.24 28.13 20.69
N ASP A 262 -0.24 28.99 20.54
CA ASP A 262 -0.39 30.21 19.76
C ASP A 262 -0.53 29.90 18.27
N VAL A 263 -1.30 30.73 17.58
CA VAL A 263 -1.47 30.65 16.13
C VAL A 263 -0.16 31.03 15.47
N SER A 264 0.48 30.07 14.78
CA SER A 264 1.79 30.26 14.13
C SER A 264 1.79 29.71 12.70
N PRO A 265 2.69 30.20 11.82
CA PRO A 265 2.74 29.76 10.42
C PRO A 265 3.22 28.30 10.24
N HIS A 266 3.72 27.67 11.30
CA HIS A 266 4.32 26.33 11.25
C HIS A 266 3.35 25.20 11.58
N PHE A 267 2.21 25.51 12.19
CA PHE A 267 1.25 24.50 12.63
C PHE A 267 -0.16 24.90 12.20
N PHE A 268 -0.90 23.98 11.59
CA PHE A 268 -2.35 24.09 11.41
C PHE A 268 -2.96 22.70 11.64
N PRO A 269 -4.09 22.56 12.34
CA PRO A 269 -4.67 21.24 12.61
C PRO A 269 -5.03 20.51 11.30
N GLU A 270 -4.41 19.35 11.04
CA GLU A 270 -4.53 18.63 9.76
C GLU A 270 -5.99 18.25 9.44
N VAL A 271 -6.75 17.84 10.46
CA VAL A 271 -8.16 17.46 10.36
C VAL A 271 -9.07 18.56 9.77
N PHE A 272 -8.75 19.85 9.97
CA PHE A 272 -9.53 20.98 9.43
C PHE A 272 -8.99 21.49 8.09
N ARG A 273 -7.90 20.93 7.58
CA ARG A 273 -7.28 21.35 6.32
C ARG A 273 -8.18 21.18 5.08
N PRO A 274 -9.10 20.20 5.02
CA PRO A 274 -10.08 20.15 3.94
C PRO A 274 -10.96 21.41 3.83
N LEU A 275 -11.29 22.04 4.96
CA LEU A 275 -12.06 23.29 5.00
C LEU A 275 -11.20 24.52 4.71
N PHE A 276 -9.93 24.46 5.09
CA PHE A 276 -8.97 25.55 4.97
C PHE A 276 -7.68 25.07 4.28
N PRO A 277 -7.69 24.92 2.95
CA PRO A 277 -6.54 24.37 2.22
C PRO A 277 -5.24 25.16 2.42
N LYS A 278 -5.32 26.48 2.64
CA LYS A 278 -4.18 27.36 2.97
C LYS A 278 -4.04 27.62 4.49
N GLY A 279 -4.69 26.81 5.32
CA GLY A 279 -4.65 26.88 6.77
C GLY A 279 -5.17 28.21 7.31
N TRP A 280 -4.37 28.84 8.19
CA TRP A 280 -4.75 30.07 8.89
C TRP A 280 -5.16 31.22 7.97
N VAL A 281 -4.55 31.33 6.79
CA VAL A 281 -4.87 32.40 5.82
C VAL A 281 -6.31 32.30 5.33
N ASP A 282 -6.77 31.09 5.01
CA ASP A 282 -8.15 30.88 4.55
C ASP A 282 -9.14 31.08 5.70
N LEU A 283 -8.80 30.61 6.91
CA LEU A 283 -9.64 30.78 8.10
C LEU A 283 -9.80 32.26 8.48
N ALA A 284 -8.69 33.00 8.55
CA ALA A 284 -8.68 34.43 8.86
C ALA A 284 -9.48 35.24 7.85
N LYS A 285 -9.32 34.95 6.55
CA LYS A 285 -10.11 35.59 5.48
C LYS A 285 -11.60 35.29 5.61
N ARG A 286 -11.96 34.05 5.99
CA ARG A 286 -13.36 33.64 6.13
C ARG A 286 -14.04 34.29 7.35
N GLU A 287 -13.34 34.35 8.48
CA GLU A 287 -13.89 34.83 9.75
C GLU A 287 -13.62 36.32 10.01
N GLY A 288 -12.80 36.97 9.19
CA GLY A 288 -12.55 38.41 9.27
C GLY A 288 -11.66 38.83 10.45
N PHE A 289 -10.67 38.00 10.83
CA PHE A 289 -9.66 38.37 11.83
C PHE A 289 -8.26 38.54 11.22
N GLU A 290 -7.41 39.31 11.88
CA GLU A 290 -6.03 39.56 11.45
C GLU A 290 -5.09 38.49 12.00
N LEU A 291 -4.14 38.03 11.17
CA LEU A 291 -3.11 37.09 11.59
C LEU A 291 -1.93 37.81 12.25
N PRO A 292 -1.16 37.12 13.13
CA PRO A 292 0.07 37.66 13.69
C PRO A 292 1.06 38.12 12.62
N LYS A 293 1.89 39.12 12.95
CA LYS A 293 2.88 39.71 12.03
C LYS A 293 3.84 38.68 11.42
N GLU A 294 4.12 37.59 12.13
CA GLU A 294 4.92 36.45 11.68
C GLU A 294 4.43 35.82 10.36
N PHE A 295 3.16 36.01 10.00
CA PHE A 295 2.61 35.55 8.72
C PHE A 295 2.94 36.46 7.54
N LEU A 296 3.46 37.68 7.79
CA LEU A 296 3.84 38.68 6.79
C LEU A 296 5.34 38.63 6.43
N GLU A 297 6.18 37.98 7.25
CA GLU A 297 7.64 37.95 7.08
C GLU A 297 8.16 36.92 6.05
N LYS A 298 7.41 36.67 4.96
CA LYS A 298 7.80 35.71 3.91
C LYS A 298 8.13 36.36 2.58
#